data_AF-A0A7C3P898-F1
#
_entry.id   AF-A0A7C3P898-F1
#
_cell.length_a   1.000
_cell.length_b   1.000
_cell.length_c   1.000
_cell.angle_alpha   90.00
_cell.angle_beta   90.00
_cell.angle_gamma   90.00
#
_symmetry.space_group_name_H-M   'P 1'
#
loop_
_entity.id
_entity.type
_entity.pdbx_description
1 polymer ?
#
loop_
_entity_poly.entity_id
_entity_poly.type
_entity_poly.pdbx_seq_one_letter_code
_entity_poly.pdbx_strand_id
1 'polypeptide(L)'
;MKKAVRNTLLIVAPVALGVGAWWTFFRGGDAVPNKASFIDVTTGQVVYLKHGSYLVIPAPNTEGRYVLYPFEKSESGTLAIPGRYLAHLKGEVEGERLGAHELKVDLETGTLKTGE
;
A
#
# COMPACT_ATOMS: atom_id res chain seq x y z
N MET A 1 35.11 -49.00 1.91
CA MET A 1 34.57 -47.81 2.62
C MET A 1 34.33 -46.57 1.74
N LYS A 2 35.00 -46.38 0.58
CA LYS A 2 34.85 -45.16 -0.24
C LYS A 2 33.49 -44.98 -0.95
N LYS A 3 32.75 -46.06 -1.25
CA LYS A 3 31.44 -45.98 -1.95
C LYS A 3 30.29 -45.48 -1.06
N ALA A 4 30.24 -45.90 0.21
CA ALA A 4 29.20 -45.50 1.14
C ALA A 4 29.24 -44.00 1.42
N VAL A 5 30.44 -43.46 1.70
CA VAL A 5 30.65 -42.02 1.93
C VAL A 5 30.25 -41.19 0.70
N ARG A 6 30.59 -41.66 -0.51
CA ARG A 6 30.24 -40.97 -1.75
C ARG A 6 28.72 -40.94 -1.98
N ASN A 7 28.02 -42.03 -1.71
CA ASN A 7 26.56 -42.08 -1.85
C ASN A 7 25.86 -41.22 -0.80
N THR A 8 26.34 -41.23 0.46
CA THR A 8 25.81 -40.36 1.50
C THR A 8 25.99 -38.89 1.14
N LEU A 9 27.16 -38.50 0.62
CA LEU A 9 27.43 -37.11 0.22
C LEU A 9 26.52 -36.65 -0.93
N LEU A 10 26.26 -37.53 -1.91
CA LEU A 10 25.38 -37.26 -3.05
C LEU A 10 23.91 -37.10 -2.66
N ILE A 11 23.49 -37.63 -1.51
CA ILE A 11 22.11 -37.49 -1.00
C ILE A 11 22.00 -36.28 -0.07
N VAL A 12 22.96 -36.10 0.83
CA VAL A 12 22.90 -35.03 1.84
C VAL A 12 23.13 -33.65 1.23
N ALA A 13 24.01 -33.54 0.22
CA ALA A 13 24.29 -32.26 -0.44
C ALA A 13 23.04 -31.61 -1.11
N PRO A 14 22.26 -32.30 -1.95
CA PRO A 14 21.06 -31.70 -2.55
C PRO A 14 19.96 -31.41 -1.52
N VAL A 15 19.84 -32.21 -0.45
CA VAL A 15 18.89 -31.94 0.64
C VAL A 15 19.29 -30.67 1.41
N ALA A 16 20.57 -30.52 1.75
CA ALA A 16 21.08 -29.33 2.42
C ALA A 16 20.94 -28.06 1.55
N LEU A 17 21.20 -28.18 0.25
CA LEU A 17 20.97 -27.08 -0.71
C LEU A 17 19.49 -26.72 -0.85
N GLY A 18 18.60 -27.72 -0.88
CA GLY A 18 17.16 -27.51 -0.93
C GLY A 18 16.62 -26.80 0.32
N VAL A 19 17.06 -27.23 1.52
CA VAL A 19 16.67 -26.57 2.77
C VAL A 19 17.25 -25.16 2.88
N GLY A 20 18.51 -24.97 2.45
CA GLY A 20 19.14 -23.64 2.41
C GLY A 20 18.41 -22.67 1.48
N ALA A 21 18.06 -23.11 0.27
CA ALA A 21 17.29 -22.33 -0.69
C ALA A 21 15.88 -22.01 -0.16
N TRP A 22 15.19 -22.99 0.42
CA TRP A 22 13.89 -22.76 1.06
C TRP A 22 14.00 -21.70 2.15
N TRP A 23 14.98 -21.81 3.04
CA TRP A 23 15.14 -20.88 4.16
C TRP A 23 15.45 -19.45 3.71
N THR A 24 16.23 -19.26 2.64
CA THR A 24 16.52 -17.93 2.10
C THR A 24 15.32 -17.31 1.39
N PHE A 25 14.58 -18.09 0.59
CA PHE A 25 13.35 -17.60 -0.07
C PHE A 25 12.26 -17.18 0.93
N PHE A 26 12.10 -17.92 2.04
CA PHE A 26 11.05 -17.63 3.02
C PHE A 26 11.45 -16.62 4.11
N ARG A 27 12.74 -16.34 4.33
CA ARG A 27 13.19 -15.26 5.22
C ARG A 27 13.29 -13.89 4.53
N GLY A 28 13.48 -13.87 3.22
CA GLY A 28 13.71 -12.63 2.45
C GLY A 28 12.45 -12.01 1.85
N GLY A 29 11.27 -12.61 2.04
CA GLY A 29 10.02 -11.97 1.67
C GLY A 29 9.75 -10.81 2.61
N ASP A 30 10.10 -9.59 2.19
CA ASP A 30 9.62 -8.37 2.84
C ASP A 30 8.13 -8.56 3.09
N ALA A 31 7.74 -8.55 4.37
CA ALA A 31 6.36 -8.73 4.77
C ALA A 31 5.55 -7.64 4.06
N VAL A 32 4.82 -8.02 3.02
CA VAL A 32 3.92 -7.09 2.31
C VAL A 32 3.08 -6.45 3.40
N PRO A 33 3.15 -5.11 3.57
CA PRO A 33 2.50 -4.47 4.70
C PRO A 33 1.02 -4.84 4.68
N ASN A 34 0.57 -5.50 5.75
CA ASN A 34 -0.78 -6.03 5.87
C ASN A 34 -1.85 -4.92 5.99
N LYS A 35 -1.42 -3.65 5.84
CA LYS A 35 -2.25 -2.46 5.83
C LYS A 35 -1.76 -1.51 4.75
N ALA A 36 -2.70 -0.88 4.07
CA ALA A 36 -2.45 0.23 3.16
C ALA A 36 -2.95 1.53 3.80
N SER A 37 -2.19 2.61 3.58
CA SER A 37 -2.48 3.92 4.12
C SER A 37 -3.33 4.71 3.13
N PHE A 38 -4.43 5.25 3.62
CA PHE A 38 -5.35 6.11 2.89
C PHE A 38 -5.50 7.43 3.65
N ILE A 39 -5.93 8.45 2.94
CA ILE A 39 -6.32 9.73 3.48
C ILE A 39 -7.79 9.96 3.13
N ASP A 40 -8.58 10.34 4.13
CA ASP A 40 -9.93 10.83 3.89
C ASP A 40 -9.82 12.27 3.41
N VAL A 41 -10.21 12.51 2.16
CA VAL A 41 -10.06 13.84 1.53
C VAL A 41 -11.02 14.88 2.09
N THR A 42 -12.03 14.48 2.86
CA THR A 42 -13.01 15.38 3.49
C THR A 42 -12.65 15.76 4.93
N THR A 43 -11.97 14.85 5.65
CA THR A 43 -11.56 15.11 7.04
C THR A 43 -10.07 15.40 7.18
N GLY A 44 -9.27 15.04 6.17
CA GLY A 44 -7.80 15.10 6.20
C GLY A 44 -7.15 14.03 7.07
N GLN A 45 -7.92 13.09 7.62
CA GLN A 45 -7.39 12.06 8.50
C GLN A 45 -6.75 10.91 7.72
N VAL A 46 -5.64 10.40 8.26
CA VAL A 46 -5.00 9.19 7.74
C VAL A 46 -5.69 7.96 8.31
N VAL A 47 -6.16 7.08 7.43
CA VAL A 47 -6.85 5.84 7.76
C VAL A 47 -6.03 4.65 7.24
N TYR A 48 -5.82 3.64 8.07
CA TYR A 48 -5.12 2.42 7.68
C TYR A 48 -6.13 1.31 7.44
N LEU A 49 -6.25 0.87 6.19
CA LEU A 49 -7.12 -0.24 5.79
C LEU A 49 -6.31 -1.52 5.72
N LYS A 50 -6.87 -2.64 6.17
CA LYS A 50 -6.21 -3.95 6.06
C LYS A 50 -6.16 -4.38 4.60
N HIS A 51 -5.12 -5.12 4.22
CA HIS A 51 -5.05 -5.69 2.87
C HIS A 51 -6.26 -6.60 2.65
N GLY A 52 -7.00 -6.40 1.55
CA GLY A 52 -8.24 -7.11 1.24
C GLY A 52 -9.52 -6.51 1.84
N SER A 53 -9.45 -5.50 2.70
CA SER A 53 -10.65 -4.79 3.19
C SER A 53 -11.13 -3.68 2.25
N TYR A 54 -10.36 -3.38 1.20
CA TYR A 54 -10.73 -2.43 0.15
C TYR A 54 -10.62 -3.14 -1.20
N LEU A 55 -11.71 -3.05 -1.99
CA LEU A 55 -11.78 -3.65 -3.33
C LEU A 55 -11.66 -2.61 -4.45
N VAL A 56 -11.89 -1.34 -4.11
CA VAL A 56 -11.95 -0.22 -5.04
C VAL A 56 -11.22 0.99 -4.45
N ILE A 57 -10.74 1.86 -5.34
CA ILE A 57 -10.12 3.13 -5.00
C ILE A 57 -10.87 4.21 -5.79
N PRO A 58 -11.36 5.29 -5.14
CA PRO A 58 -11.35 5.53 -3.70
C PRO A 58 -12.09 4.45 -2.89
N ALA A 59 -11.67 4.23 -1.66
CA ALA A 59 -12.31 3.29 -0.74
C ALA A 59 -13.40 4.02 0.09
N PRO A 60 -14.42 3.29 0.58
CA PRO A 60 -15.46 3.88 1.42
C PRO A 60 -14.92 4.19 2.83
N ASN A 61 -15.34 5.34 3.40
CA ASN A 61 -15.13 5.67 4.81
C ASN A 61 -16.15 4.93 5.70
N THR A 62 -16.14 5.21 7.01
CA THR A 62 -17.07 4.59 7.98
C THR A 62 -18.54 4.91 7.70
N GLU A 63 -18.83 5.97 6.96
CA GLU A 63 -20.17 6.38 6.54
C GLU A 63 -20.56 5.79 5.17
N GLY A 64 -19.68 5.02 4.54
CA GLY A 64 -19.90 4.45 3.20
C GLY A 64 -19.63 5.41 2.04
N ARG A 65 -19.12 6.62 2.31
CA ARG A 65 -18.73 7.58 1.26
C ARG A 65 -17.38 7.21 0.67
N TYR A 66 -17.28 7.18 -0.66
CA TYR A 66 -16.04 6.85 -1.38
C TYR A 66 -15.03 8.01 -1.41
N VAL A 67 -14.46 8.32 -0.24
CA VAL A 67 -13.58 9.48 -0.01
C VAL A 67 -12.19 9.12 0.50
N LEU A 68 -11.86 7.83 0.62
CA LEU A 68 -10.54 7.39 1.06
C LEU A 68 -9.62 7.18 -0.14
N TYR A 69 -8.56 7.98 -0.25
CA TYR A 69 -7.60 7.91 -1.35
C TYR A 69 -6.22 7.48 -0.85
N PRO A 70 -5.46 6.68 -1.60
CA PRO A 70 -4.05 6.43 -1.27
C PRO A 70 -3.26 7.75 -1.29
N PHE A 71 -2.28 7.86 -0.41
CA PHE A 71 -1.35 8.98 -0.40
C PHE A 71 0.09 8.49 -0.41
N GLU A 72 0.98 9.34 -0.90
CA GLU A 72 2.43 9.22 -0.79
C GLU A 72 2.93 10.30 0.18
N LYS A 73 3.93 9.97 0.97
CA LYS A 73 4.58 10.90 1.88
C LYS A 73 5.92 11.32 1.26
N SER A 74 6.10 12.61 1.02
CA SER A 74 7.37 13.16 0.55
C SER A 74 8.45 13.08 1.63
N GLU A 75 9.71 13.32 1.25
CA GLU A 75 10.83 13.44 2.21
C GLU A 75 10.61 14.57 3.22
N SER A 76 9.96 15.67 2.81
CA SER A 76 9.56 16.78 3.69
C SER A 76 8.40 16.43 4.62
N GLY A 77 7.81 15.23 4.49
CA GLY A 77 6.69 14.76 5.27
C GLY A 77 5.31 15.20 4.77
N THR A 78 5.25 15.89 3.63
CA THR A 78 4.00 16.31 2.98
C THR A 78 3.25 15.09 2.48
N LEU A 79 1.94 15.03 2.76
CA LEU A 79 1.06 13.98 2.25
C LEU A 79 0.43 14.45 0.94
N ALA A 80 0.59 13.66 -0.11
CA ALA A 80 0.07 13.98 -1.44
C ALA A 80 -0.66 12.79 -2.07
N ILE A 81 -1.78 13.05 -2.73
CA ILE A 81 -2.49 12.06 -3.53
C ILE A 81 -1.74 11.87 -4.85
N PRO A 82 -1.37 10.63 -5.23
CA PRO A 82 -0.73 10.35 -6.51
C PRO A 82 -1.56 10.85 -7.69
N GLY A 83 -0.89 11.37 -8.73
CA GLY A 83 -1.56 12.02 -9.86
C GLY A 83 -2.66 11.20 -10.55
N ARG A 84 -2.48 9.86 -10.61
CA ARG A 84 -3.50 8.95 -11.17
C ARG A 84 -4.83 8.99 -10.43
N TYR A 85 -4.80 9.27 -9.13
CA TYR A 85 -6.00 9.38 -8.30
C TYR A 85 -6.46 10.83 -8.15
N LEU A 86 -5.55 11.80 -8.29
CA LEU A 86 -5.89 13.22 -8.30
C LEU A 86 -6.83 13.57 -9.46
N ALA A 87 -6.60 13.00 -10.65
CA ALA A 87 -7.50 13.18 -11.80
C ALA A 87 -8.92 12.67 -11.51
N HIS A 88 -9.05 11.52 -10.84
CA HIS A 88 -10.34 10.99 -10.40
C HIS A 88 -11.01 11.93 -9.39
N LEU A 89 -10.27 12.41 -8.39
CA LEU A 89 -10.79 13.33 -7.39
C LEU A 89 -11.30 14.64 -8.02
N LYS A 90 -10.58 15.19 -9.00
CA LYS A 90 -11.04 16.36 -9.78
C LYS A 90 -12.36 16.08 -10.48
N GLY A 91 -12.48 14.94 -11.16
CA GLY A 91 -13.71 14.55 -11.85
C GLY A 91 -14.91 14.39 -10.90
N GLU A 92 -14.70 13.89 -9.68
CA GLU A 92 -15.76 13.79 -8.66
C GLU A 92 -16.23 15.17 -8.17
N VAL A 93 -15.34 16.17 -8.13
CA VAL A 93 -15.67 17.55 -7.78
C VAL A 93 -16.37 18.27 -8.93
N GLU A 94 -15.83 18.15 -10.15
CA GLU A 94 -16.41 18.72 -11.37
C GLU A 94 -17.80 18.14 -11.66
N GLY A 95 -18.02 16.87 -11.35
CA GLY A 95 -19.31 16.19 -11.45
C GLY A 95 -20.26 16.44 -10.26
N GLU A 96 -19.92 17.35 -9.34
CA GLU A 96 -20.72 17.74 -8.17
C GLU A 96 -21.03 16.58 -7.19
N ARG A 97 -20.33 15.44 -7.30
CA ARG A 97 -20.47 14.30 -6.38
C ARG A 97 -19.76 14.55 -5.05
N LEU A 98 -18.76 15.43 -5.07
CA LEU A 98 -18.02 15.88 -3.90
C LEU A 98 -17.91 17.41 -3.91
N GLY A 99 -18.30 18.05 -2.82
CA GLY A 99 -18.21 19.51 -2.72
C GLY A 99 -16.76 19.98 -2.60
N ALA A 100 -16.33 20.91 -3.45
CA ALA A 100 -14.99 21.49 -3.36
C ALA A 100 -14.67 22.12 -1.98
N HIS A 101 -15.70 22.62 -1.29
CA HIS A 101 -15.60 23.21 0.04
C HIS A 101 -15.39 22.17 1.16
N GLU A 102 -15.76 20.91 0.92
CA GLU A 102 -15.55 19.81 1.86
C GLU A 102 -14.11 19.30 1.84
N LEU A 103 -13.36 19.62 0.79
CA LEU A 103 -12.03 19.06 0.55
C LEU A 103 -10.94 19.69 1.44
N LYS A 104 -10.23 18.81 2.13
CA LYS A 104 -8.98 19.10 2.86
C LYS A 104 -7.74 18.85 2.02
N VAL A 105 -7.91 18.63 0.71
CA VAL A 105 -6.83 18.43 -0.24
C VAL A 105 -6.85 19.55 -1.27
N ASP A 106 -5.68 20.04 -1.64
CA ASP A 106 -5.50 20.96 -2.75
C ASP A 106 -5.64 20.17 -4.07
N LEU A 107 -6.57 20.58 -4.93
CA LEU A 107 -6.84 19.87 -6.17
C LEU A 107 -5.75 20.08 -7.21
N GLU A 108 -4.98 21.16 -7.16
CA GLU A 108 -3.90 21.39 -8.12
C GLU A 108 -2.69 20.51 -7.81
N THR A 109 -2.29 20.46 -6.54
CA THR A 109 -1.07 19.77 -6.10
C THR A 109 -1.33 18.36 -5.56
N GLY A 110 -2.58 18.04 -5.21
CA GLY A 110 -2.95 16.81 -4.51
C GLY A 110 -2.48 16.76 -3.05
N THR A 111 -1.93 17.85 -2.50
CA THR A 111 -1.41 17.87 -1.13
C THR A 111 -2.50 18.11 -0.12
N LEU A 112 -2.41 17.49 1.05
CA LEU A 112 -3.26 17.85 2.17
C LEU A 112 -3.06 19.33 2.53
N LYS A 113 -4.16 20.07 2.67
CA LYS A 113 -4.17 21.42 3.24
C LYS A 113 -3.93 21.27 4.74
N THR A 114 -2.68 21.37 5.15
CA THR A 114 -2.32 21.47 6.57
C THR A 114 -3.02 22.71 7.11
N GLY A 115 -3.98 22.53 8.02
CA GLY A 115 -4.74 23.64 8.60
C GLY A 115 -3.81 24.59 9.35
N GLU A 116 -3.96 25.89 9.07
CA GLU A 116 -3.81 26.94 10.08
C GLU A 116 -4.74 26.69 11.28
#